data_AF-A0A1G0BIV4-F1
#
_entry.id   AF-A0A1G0BIV4-F1
#
_cell.length_a   1.000
_cell.length_b   1.000
_cell.length_c   1.000
_cell.angle_alpha   90.00
_cell.angle_beta   90.00
_cell.angle_gamma   90.00
#
_symmetry.space_group_name_H-M   'P 1'
#
loop_
_entity.id
_entity.type
_entity.pdbx_description
1 polymer ?
#
loop_
_entity_poly.entity_id
_entity_poly.type
_entity_poly.pdbx_seq_one_letter_code
_entity_poly.pdbx_strand_id
1 'polypeptide(L)'
;MTTDKTEAKKTAIDKAPATAKKVAKPAAKPTAKKAVVMPKPAAKKTEKASKVKVVHDSFSMPKAEYQKIAEIKETCLKAGLQVKKSEVLRAGLKALGEMNEAQLKGAMAGLGKVKATHSKKQ
;
A
#
# COMPACT_ATOMS: atom_id res chain seq x y z
N MET A 1 -3.16 -21.11 57.01
CA MET A 1 -4.37 -20.38 57.39
C MET A 1 -4.92 -19.77 56.11
N THR A 2 -5.79 -20.49 55.42
CA THR A 2 -7.26 -20.45 55.55
C THR A 2 -7.83 -19.65 54.38
N THR A 3 -8.47 -20.41 53.50
CA THR A 3 -9.37 -20.05 52.41
C THR A 3 -10.64 -19.36 52.91
N ASP A 4 -11.21 -18.48 52.08
CA ASP A 4 -12.66 -18.20 51.93
C ASP A 4 -12.82 -17.14 50.81
N LYS A 5 -13.80 -17.04 49.91
CA LYS A 5 -15.02 -17.81 49.60
C LYS A 5 -15.81 -17.03 48.53
N THR A 6 -16.28 -17.77 47.50
CA THR A 6 -17.63 -17.79 46.89
C THR A 6 -18.30 -16.45 46.52
N GLU A 7 -18.52 -16.12 45.24
CA GLU A 7 -19.60 -16.57 44.31
C GLU A 7 -20.87 -15.73 44.39
N ALA A 8 -21.31 -15.19 43.23
CA ALA A 8 -22.69 -15.16 42.73
C ALA A 8 -22.76 -14.27 41.47
N LYS A 9 -23.67 -14.40 40.49
CA LYS A 9 -24.43 -15.50 39.86
C LYS A 9 -25.27 -14.81 38.76
N LYS A 10 -25.16 -15.34 37.53
CA LYS A 10 -26.10 -15.35 36.37
C LYS A 10 -27.39 -14.51 36.40
N THR A 11 -27.67 -13.84 35.28
CA THR A 11 -28.87 -13.90 34.38
C THR A 11 -28.86 -12.65 33.47
N ALA A 12 -29.31 -12.57 32.21
CA ALA A 12 -30.00 -13.41 31.25
C ALA A 12 -29.68 -12.83 29.84
N ILE A 13 -29.25 -13.62 28.85
CA ILE A 13 -30.04 -14.02 27.67
C ILE A 13 -31.25 -13.11 27.39
N ASP A 14 -31.15 -12.27 26.35
CA ASP A 14 -32.31 -11.90 25.57
C ASP A 14 -32.02 -12.05 24.07
N LYS A 15 -33.08 -12.42 23.35
CA LYS A 15 -33.11 -13.26 22.17
C LYS A 15 -33.75 -12.43 21.07
N ALA A 16 -33.04 -12.22 19.96
CA ALA A 16 -33.68 -11.86 18.69
C ALA A 16 -34.73 -12.93 18.33
N PRO A 17 -35.92 -12.56 17.80
CA PRO A 17 -36.01 -12.41 16.34
C PRO A 17 -37.10 -11.44 15.83
N ALA A 18 -36.95 -10.96 14.58
CA ALA A 18 -38.00 -10.71 13.56
C ALA A 18 -37.49 -9.64 12.56
N THR A 19 -37.02 -9.98 11.36
CA THR A 19 -37.77 -10.23 10.10
C THR A 19 -38.68 -9.10 9.62
N ALA A 20 -38.56 -8.83 8.30
CA ALA A 20 -39.41 -8.04 7.40
C ALA A 20 -38.88 -6.61 7.12
N LYS A 21 -38.66 -6.12 5.88
CA LYS A 21 -39.09 -6.56 4.55
C LYS A 21 -38.05 -6.21 3.49
N LYS A 22 -37.80 -7.19 2.62
CA LYS A 22 -37.34 -7.08 1.24
C LYS A 22 -38.33 -6.24 0.44
N VAL A 23 -37.87 -5.20 -0.26
CA VAL A 23 -38.60 -4.62 -1.39
C VAL A 23 -37.71 -4.72 -2.62
N ALA A 24 -38.14 -5.56 -3.55
CA ALA A 24 -37.51 -5.78 -4.84
C ALA A 24 -38.41 -5.19 -5.93
N LYS A 25 -37.77 -4.43 -6.84
CA LYS A 25 -38.12 -4.19 -8.26
C LYS A 25 -39.38 -3.29 -8.50
N PRO A 26 -39.52 -2.56 -9.64
CA PRO A 26 -38.90 -2.86 -10.92
C PRO A 26 -38.32 -1.74 -11.80
N ALA A 27 -37.59 -2.23 -12.81
CA ALA A 27 -36.98 -1.53 -13.91
C ALA A 27 -37.97 -0.69 -14.73
N ALA A 28 -37.51 0.46 -15.21
CA ALA A 28 -38.05 1.10 -16.40
C ALA A 28 -36.89 1.73 -17.21
N LYS A 29 -36.59 1.13 -18.35
CA LYS A 29 -35.90 1.77 -19.48
C LYS A 29 -36.96 1.96 -20.56
N PRO A 30 -37.02 3.13 -21.21
CA PRO A 30 -36.89 3.16 -22.68
C PRO A 30 -35.98 4.32 -23.12
N THR A 31 -34.84 4.07 -23.75
CA THR A 31 -34.63 4.12 -25.22
C THR A 31 -34.95 5.46 -25.92
N ALA A 32 -33.85 6.09 -26.34
CA ALA A 32 -33.63 6.74 -27.64
C ALA A 32 -34.40 8.02 -28.00
N LYS A 33 -33.67 9.14 -28.08
CA LYS A 33 -33.69 10.03 -29.24
C LYS A 33 -32.27 10.47 -29.61
N LYS A 34 -31.80 10.00 -30.77
CA LYS A 34 -30.70 10.59 -31.56
C LYS A 34 -31.25 11.81 -32.30
N ALA A 35 -30.56 12.94 -32.20
CA ALA A 35 -30.58 14.08 -33.13
C ALA A 35 -29.55 15.10 -32.62
N VAL A 36 -28.69 15.80 -33.36
CA VAL A 36 -28.19 15.81 -34.74
C VAL A 36 -26.86 16.59 -34.62
N VAL A 37 -25.91 16.28 -35.49
CA VAL A 37 -24.55 16.82 -35.61
C VAL A 37 -24.52 18.32 -35.93
N MET A 38 -23.62 19.09 -35.31
CA MET A 38 -22.82 20.14 -36.00
C MET A 38 -21.40 20.19 -35.41
N PRO A 39 -20.35 20.30 -36.24
CA PRO A 39 -18.95 20.24 -35.80
C PRO A 39 -18.46 21.64 -35.37
N LYS A 40 -17.64 21.71 -34.32
CA LYS A 40 -16.82 22.91 -34.05
C LYS A 40 -15.32 22.52 -34.02
N PRO A 41 -14.44 23.26 -34.71
CA PRO A 41 -13.07 22.82 -34.98
C PRO A 41 -12.17 22.84 -33.74
N ALA A 42 -11.18 21.96 -33.78
CA ALA A 42 -10.15 21.73 -32.78
C ALA A 42 -9.23 22.95 -32.55
N ALA A 43 -8.84 23.15 -31.28
CA ALA A 43 -7.51 23.54 -30.78
C ALA A 43 -7.70 24.07 -29.34
N LYS A 44 -7.05 23.59 -28.29
CA LYS A 44 -5.70 23.04 -28.19
C LYS A 44 -5.75 21.81 -27.29
N LYS A 45 -5.22 20.68 -27.77
CA LYS A 45 -4.74 19.62 -26.88
C LYS A 45 -3.58 20.24 -26.11
N THR A 46 -3.84 20.73 -24.90
CA THR A 46 -2.82 20.74 -23.87
C THR A 46 -2.43 19.28 -23.67
N GLU A 47 -1.22 18.94 -24.10
CA GLU A 47 -0.59 17.66 -23.78
C GLU A 47 -0.69 17.48 -22.27
N LYS A 48 -1.62 16.62 -21.85
CA LYS A 48 -1.70 16.18 -20.47
C LYS A 48 -0.44 15.35 -20.26
N ALA A 49 0.59 15.98 -19.70
CA ALA A 49 1.75 15.31 -19.15
C ALA A 49 1.27 14.04 -18.45
N SER A 50 1.61 12.90 -19.05
CA SER A 50 1.14 11.60 -18.59
C SER A 50 1.65 11.41 -17.17
N LYS A 51 0.73 11.42 -16.20
CA LYS A 51 1.04 11.20 -14.80
C LYS A 51 1.85 9.92 -14.68
N VAL A 52 3.08 10.02 -14.15
CA VAL A 52 3.98 8.89 -13.94
C VAL A 52 3.24 7.85 -13.08
N LYS A 53 3.09 6.63 -13.60
CA LYS A 53 2.44 5.54 -12.88
C LYS A 53 3.32 5.14 -11.70
N VAL A 54 2.76 5.17 -10.48
CA VAL A 54 3.45 4.75 -9.26
C VAL A 54 3.11 3.29 -8.99
N VAL A 55 4.13 2.43 -8.96
CA VAL A 55 4.02 1.03 -8.51
C VAL A 55 4.51 0.96 -7.06
N HIS A 56 3.71 0.34 -6.19
CA HIS A 56 4.09 0.11 -4.80
C HIS A 56 4.45 -1.36 -4.64
N ASP A 57 5.74 -1.64 -4.41
CA ASP A 57 6.23 -2.99 -4.15
C ASP A 57 6.65 -3.11 -2.67
N SER A 58 6.35 -4.26 -2.07
CA SER A 58 6.65 -4.56 -0.67
C SER A 58 7.76 -5.59 -0.60
N PHE A 59 8.95 -5.15 -0.18
CA PHE A 59 10.14 -6.00 -0.11
C PHE A 59 10.22 -6.81 1.19
N SER A 60 10.65 -8.08 1.06
CA SER A 60 11.10 -8.91 2.17
C SER A 60 12.63 -8.83 2.27
N MET A 61 13.16 -8.49 3.44
CA MET A 61 14.60 -8.31 3.68
C MET A 61 14.98 -8.72 5.11
N PRO A 62 16.25 -9.09 5.37
CA PRO A 62 16.71 -9.45 6.70
C PRO A 62 16.57 -8.28 7.68
N LYS A 63 16.31 -8.59 8.96
CA LYS A 63 16.12 -7.57 10.00
C LYS A 63 17.31 -6.61 10.10
N ALA A 64 18.54 -7.11 9.97
CA ALA A 64 19.76 -6.31 10.02
C ALA A 64 19.80 -5.25 8.90
N GLU A 65 19.42 -5.61 7.68
CA GLU A 65 19.39 -4.67 6.56
C GLU A 65 18.22 -3.67 6.67
N TYR A 66 17.10 -4.09 7.27
CA TYR A 66 15.99 -3.19 7.54
C TYR A 66 16.37 -2.09 8.54
N GLN A 67 17.21 -2.41 9.53
CA GLN A 67 17.72 -1.43 10.49
C GLN A 67 18.63 -0.40 9.82
N LYS A 68 19.45 -0.79 8.84
CA LYS A 68 20.25 0.18 8.05
C LYS A 68 19.38 1.24 7.39
N ILE A 69 18.18 0.87 6.91
CA ILE A 69 17.23 1.87 6.38
C ILE A 69 16.80 2.85 7.47
N ALA A 70 16.54 2.38 8.70
CA ALA A 70 16.19 3.25 9.81
C ALA A 70 17.34 4.20 10.19
N GLU A 71 18.57 3.69 10.27
CA GLU A 71 19.78 4.49 10.53
C GLU A 71 20.00 5.58 9.48
N ILE A 72 19.80 5.25 8.20
CA ILE A 72 19.87 6.23 7.11
C ILE A 72 18.79 7.30 7.28
N LYS A 73 17.56 6.90 7.63
CA LYS A 73 16.49 7.87 7.90
C LYS A 73 16.85 8.80 9.06
N GLU A 74 17.41 8.27 10.14
CA GLU A 74 17.84 9.08 11.28
C GLU A 74 18.97 10.04 10.91
N THR A 75 19.91 9.59 10.09
CA THR A 75 21.00 10.44 9.57
C THR A 75 20.44 11.58 8.73
N CYS A 76 19.49 11.29 7.85
CA CYS A 76 18.78 12.32 7.09
C CYS A 76 17.98 13.27 7.98
N LEU A 77 17.31 12.76 9.03
CA LEU A 77 16.57 13.59 9.98
C LEU A 77 17.49 14.55 10.74
N LYS A 78 18.68 14.09 11.14
CA LYS A 78 19.71 14.95 11.76
C LYS A 78 20.19 16.04 10.80
N ALA A 79 20.19 15.77 9.49
CA ALA A 79 20.46 16.76 8.45
C ALA A 79 19.23 17.65 8.09
N GLY A 80 18.11 17.53 8.82
CA GLY A 80 16.89 18.30 8.56
C GLY A 80 16.01 17.75 7.42
N LEU A 81 16.31 16.55 6.90
CA LEU A 81 15.58 15.92 5.81
C LEU A 81 14.65 14.82 6.33
N GLN A 82 13.34 15.05 6.24
CA GLN A 82 12.35 14.04 6.62
C GLN A 82 12.09 13.06 5.46
N VAL A 83 12.77 11.91 5.51
CA VAL A 83 12.74 10.91 4.43
C VAL A 83 11.84 9.71 4.73
N LYS A 84 11.14 9.22 3.71
CA LYS A 84 10.32 7.99 3.76
C LYS A 84 11.13 6.76 3.34
N LYS A 85 10.68 5.56 3.73
CA LYS A 85 11.32 4.29 3.31
C LYS A 85 11.45 4.18 1.79
N SER A 86 10.39 4.52 1.05
CA SER A 86 10.40 4.48 -0.42
C SER A 86 11.39 5.46 -1.04
N GLU A 87 11.71 6.58 -0.39
CA GLU A 87 12.67 7.56 -0.89
C GLU A 87 14.11 7.08 -0.69
N VAL A 88 14.43 6.51 0.48
CA VAL A 88 15.73 5.89 0.74
C VAL A 88 16.03 4.81 -0.30
N LEU A 89 15.05 3.94 -0.59
CA LEU A 89 15.21 2.89 -1.60
C LEU A 89 15.42 3.47 -3.02
N ARG A 90 14.67 4.50 -3.41
CA ARG A 90 14.86 5.17 -4.71
C ARG A 90 16.21 5.88 -4.81
N ALA A 91 16.68 6.49 -3.73
CA ALA A 91 18.00 7.11 -3.67
C ALA A 91 19.11 6.06 -3.79
N GLY A 92 18.97 4.93 -3.09
CA GLY A 92 19.88 3.79 -3.23
C GLY A 92 19.96 3.27 -4.67
N LEU A 93 18.81 3.12 -5.35
CA LEU A 93 18.80 2.69 -6.76
C LEU A 93 19.53 3.68 -7.69
N LYS A 94 19.36 5.00 -7.46
CA LYS A 94 20.11 6.01 -8.22
C LYS A 94 21.61 5.90 -7.98
N ALA A 95 22.03 5.82 -6.72
CA ALA A 95 23.43 5.67 -6.35
C ALA A 95 24.06 4.39 -6.94
N LEU A 96 23.33 3.27 -6.94
CA LEU A 96 23.79 2.02 -7.57
C LEU A 96 23.91 2.14 -9.10
N GLY A 97 23.06 2.95 -9.74
CA GLY A 97 23.12 3.19 -11.19
C GLY A 97 24.30 4.07 -11.63
N GLU A 98 24.91 4.81 -10.71
CA GLU A 98 26.10 5.63 -10.96
C GLU A 98 27.42 4.87 -10.74
N MET A 99 27.38 3.69 -10.13
CA MET A 99 28.57 2.86 -9.86
C MET A 99 29.11 2.20 -11.14
N ASN A 100 30.43 1.95 -11.18
CA ASN A 100 31.04 1.16 -12.25
C ASN A 100 30.80 -0.35 -12.07
N GLU A 101 31.05 -1.14 -13.12
CA GLU A 101 30.77 -2.59 -13.12
C GLU A 101 31.49 -3.37 -11.99
N ALA A 102 32.73 -2.99 -11.67
CA ALA A 102 33.50 -3.67 -10.64
C ALA A 102 32.93 -3.41 -9.25
N GLN A 103 32.58 -2.15 -8.96
CA GLN A 103 31.92 -1.74 -7.73
C GLN A 103 30.56 -2.42 -7.56
N LEU A 104 29.77 -2.46 -8.65
CA LEU A 104 28.46 -3.12 -8.63
C LEU A 104 28.59 -4.62 -8.35
N LYS A 105 29.53 -5.31 -9.00
CA LYS A 105 29.81 -6.74 -8.74
C LYS A 105 30.18 -7.00 -7.28
N GLY A 106 31.04 -6.16 -6.71
CA GLY A 106 31.41 -6.23 -5.29
C GLY A 106 30.20 -6.03 -4.37
N ALA A 107 29.38 -5.00 -4.65
CA ALA A 107 28.19 -4.71 -3.88
C ALA A 107 27.16 -5.85 -3.93
N MET A 108 26.99 -6.50 -5.08
CA MET A 108 26.05 -7.62 -5.24
C MET A 108 26.57 -8.92 -4.59
N ALA A 109 27.88 -9.17 -4.62
CA ALA A 109 28.48 -10.37 -4.02
C ALA A 109 28.30 -10.43 -2.49
N GLY A 110 28.19 -9.29 -1.82
CA GLY A 110 27.97 -9.20 -0.38
C GLY A 110 26.53 -9.45 0.07
N LEU A 111 25.57 -9.60 -0.85
CA LEU A 111 24.16 -9.83 -0.50
C LEU A 111 23.91 -11.31 -0.19
N GLY A 112 23.51 -11.58 1.06
CA GLY A 112 23.05 -12.92 1.46
C GLY A 112 21.72 -13.27 0.80
N LYS A 113 21.52 -14.54 0.45
CA LYS A 113 20.25 -15.01 -0.14
C LYS A 113 19.12 -14.88 0.89
N VAL A 114 18.09 -14.09 0.56
CA VAL A 114 16.89 -13.94 1.39
C VAL A 114 15.86 -14.98 0.96
N LYS A 115 15.34 -15.77 1.90
CA LYS A 115 14.21 -16.68 1.62
C LYS A 115 12.94 -15.84 1.50
N ALA A 116 12.55 -15.50 0.27
CA ALA A 116 11.36 -14.72 -0.01
C ALA A 116 10.08 -15.55 0.24
N THR A 117 9.59 -15.56 1.49
CA THR A 117 8.23 -16.05 1.79
C THR A 117 7.30 -14.85 1.89
N HIS A 118 6.78 -14.38 0.75
CA HIS A 118 5.68 -13.41 0.76
C HIS A 118 4.38 -14.19 1.02
N SER A 119 3.93 -14.24 2.27
CA SER A 119 2.59 -14.74 2.56
C SER A 119 1.61 -13.61 2.30
N LYS A 120 0.79 -13.78 1.25
CA LYS A 120 -0.31 -12.87 0.92
C LYS A 120 -1.30 -12.84 2.08
N LYS A 121 -1.23 -11.81 2.93
CA LYS A 121 -2.30 -11.50 3.87
C LYS A 121 -2.90 -10.16 3.47
N GLN A 122 -4.24 -10.19 3.41
CA GLN A 122 -5.18 -9.23 2.87
C GLN A 122 -4.97 -7.79 3.33
#